data_AF-A0A7S1QYA7-F1
#
_entry.id   AF-A0A7S1QYA7-F1
#
_cell.length_a   1.000
_cell.length_b   1.000
_cell.length_c   1.000
_cell.angle_alpha   90.00
_cell.angle_beta   90.00
_cell.angle_gamma   90.00
#
_symmetry.space_group_name_H-M   'P 1'
#
loop_
_entity.id
_entity.type
_entity.pdbx_description
1 polymer ?
#
loop_
_entity_poly.entity_id
_entity_poly.type
_entity_poly.pdbx_seq_one_letter_code
_entity_poly.pdbx_strand_id
1 'polypeptide(L)'
;EFAAQECSQRAASSFSESADGRQRAIELAVSGATFKIPMRGKARPGDLAQGFWLREVSDQYERADAIQKLARASVALRGLEPLEAVEALQARSAAGDSAALAQAAAVARDFQLLGKVVGVRLVTGRSMGVLTEYIRRTVTEDAAGISRCPVLFNLILKSGKHFREAMGNTDPVGPLEEPDGRHDLLPLRRHAEARRAAAERHMHIIAEITSEAATSLLPDPEDGLKLLEVAEMFFQAECPVAERQRALKVFRATSEKLRLRGS
;
A
#
# COMPACT_ATOMS: atom_id res chain seq x y z
N GLU A 1 19.50 -3.13 22.45
CA GLU A 1 20.33 -2.42 21.46
C GLU A 1 20.65 -3.28 20.24
N PHE A 2 21.39 -4.39 20.39
CA PHE A 2 21.75 -5.32 19.29
C PHE A 2 20.58 -5.71 18.38
N ALA A 3 19.47 -6.22 18.93
CA ALA A 3 18.31 -6.65 18.14
C ALA A 3 17.69 -5.50 17.31
N ALA A 4 17.71 -4.28 17.86
CA ALA A 4 17.17 -3.12 17.17
C ALA A 4 18.10 -2.69 16.02
N GLN A 5 19.41 -2.87 16.15
CA GLN A 5 20.38 -2.62 15.09
C GLN A 5 20.27 -3.66 13.96
N GLU A 6 20.17 -4.94 14.30
CA GLU A 6 19.95 -6.03 13.35
C GLU A 6 18.68 -5.80 12.50
N CYS A 7 17.57 -5.44 13.14
CA CYS A 7 16.32 -5.13 12.43
C CYS A 7 16.49 -3.99 11.43
N SER A 8 17.10 -2.88 11.86
CA SER A 8 17.34 -1.71 11.01
C SER A 8 18.24 -2.03 9.82
N GLN A 9 19.36 -2.72 10.06
CA GLN A 9 20.34 -3.06 9.03
C GLN A 9 19.74 -4.03 7.99
N ARG A 10 19.04 -5.08 8.44
CA ARG A 10 18.37 -6.02 7.53
C ARG A 10 17.30 -5.34 6.69
N ALA A 11 16.51 -4.45 7.29
CA ALA A 11 15.49 -3.68 6.59
C ALA A 11 16.12 -2.82 5.48
N ALA A 12 17.23 -2.14 5.78
CA ALA A 12 17.94 -1.29 4.84
C ALA A 12 18.60 -2.07 3.70
N SER A 13 19.37 -3.12 4.01
CA SER A 13 20.02 -3.96 2.99
C SER A 13 18.98 -4.58 2.06
N SER A 14 17.90 -5.15 2.62
CA SER A 14 16.83 -5.76 1.82
C SER A 14 16.16 -4.77 0.87
N PHE A 15 16.06 -3.49 1.27
CA PHE A 15 15.52 -2.42 0.44
C PHE A 15 16.48 -2.01 -0.66
N SER A 16 17.76 -1.78 -0.34
CA SER A 16 18.75 -1.33 -1.33
C SER A 16 19.03 -2.40 -2.39
N GLU A 17 19.20 -3.66 -1.98
CA GLU A 17 19.51 -4.78 -2.87
C GLU A 17 18.39 -5.09 -3.88
N SER A 18 17.15 -4.66 -3.59
CA SER A 18 15.98 -4.98 -4.42
C SER A 18 15.51 -3.83 -5.29
N ALA A 19 16.32 -2.78 -5.49
CA ALA A 19 15.90 -1.56 -6.16
C ALA A 19 15.28 -1.79 -7.54
N ASP A 20 15.98 -2.49 -8.43
CA ASP A 20 15.52 -2.75 -9.80
C ASP A 20 14.28 -3.65 -9.82
N GLY A 21 14.30 -4.72 -9.04
CA GLY A 21 13.16 -5.65 -8.94
C GLY A 21 11.91 -4.97 -8.38
N ARG A 22 12.08 -4.06 -7.42
CA ARG A 22 10.99 -3.26 -6.86
C ARG A 22 10.45 -2.27 -7.88
N GLN A 23 11.31 -1.58 -8.63
CA GLN A 23 10.88 -0.65 -9.67
C GLN A 23 10.06 -1.38 -10.75
N ARG A 24 10.56 -2.52 -11.23
CA ARG A 24 9.85 -3.37 -12.20
C ARG A 24 8.53 -3.88 -11.66
N ALA A 25 8.47 -4.34 -10.41
CA ALA A 25 7.23 -4.77 -9.78
C ALA A 25 6.19 -3.65 -9.67
N ILE A 26 6.64 -2.43 -9.32
CA ILE A 26 5.78 -1.25 -9.28
C ILE A 26 5.23 -0.95 -10.68
N GLU A 27 6.07 -0.97 -11.72
CA GLU A 27 5.62 -0.76 -13.10
C GLU A 27 4.60 -1.80 -13.54
N LEU A 28 4.83 -3.07 -13.23
CA LEU A 28 3.86 -4.14 -13.50
C LEU A 28 2.55 -3.93 -12.73
N ALA A 29 2.63 -3.51 -11.47
CA ALA A 29 1.46 -3.22 -10.66
C ALA A 29 0.65 -2.01 -11.19
N VAL A 30 1.34 -0.92 -11.53
CA VAL A 30 0.73 0.33 -12.01
C VAL A 30 0.20 0.20 -13.43
N SER A 31 0.92 -0.51 -14.31
CA SER A 31 0.43 -0.82 -15.66
C SER A 31 -0.74 -1.81 -15.66
N GLY A 32 -0.97 -2.49 -14.53
CA GLY A 32 -1.99 -3.51 -14.44
C GLY A 32 -1.59 -4.84 -15.10
N ALA A 33 -0.30 -5.04 -15.39
CA ALA A 33 0.20 -6.32 -15.86
C ALA A 33 0.27 -7.37 -14.72
N THR A 34 -0.64 -7.31 -13.74
CA THR A 34 -0.56 -8.07 -12.49
C THR A 34 -0.98 -9.52 -12.62
N PHE A 35 -1.64 -9.89 -13.72
CA PHE A 35 -2.18 -11.23 -13.98
C PHE A 35 -1.39 -12.01 -15.03
N LYS A 36 -1.15 -13.31 -14.76
CA LYS A 36 -0.88 -14.31 -15.81
C LYS A 36 -2.19 -14.94 -16.26
N ILE A 37 -2.97 -14.24 -17.07
CA ILE A 37 -4.18 -14.84 -17.66
C ILE A 37 -3.73 -15.74 -18.82
N PRO A 38 -4.05 -17.05 -18.82
CA PRO A 38 -3.89 -17.88 -20.01
C PRO A 38 -4.75 -17.27 -21.12
N MET A 39 -4.14 -16.94 -22.26
CA MET A 39 -4.82 -16.32 -23.38
C MET A 39 -6.01 -17.18 -23.84
N ARG A 40 -7.25 -16.83 -23.44
CA ARG A 40 -8.51 -17.08 -24.18
C ARG A 40 -9.84 -16.68 -23.52
N GLY A 41 -9.91 -16.00 -22.38
CA GLY A 41 -11.22 -15.62 -21.79
C GLY A 41 -11.22 -14.37 -20.93
N LYS A 42 -12.42 -13.78 -20.75
CA LYS A 42 -12.68 -12.75 -19.74
C LYS A 42 -12.51 -13.38 -18.36
N ALA A 43 -11.61 -12.85 -17.54
CA ALA A 43 -11.47 -13.31 -16.16
C ALA A 43 -12.76 -13.03 -15.39
N ARG A 44 -13.25 -14.02 -14.65
CA ARG A 44 -14.38 -13.83 -13.73
C ARG A 44 -13.86 -13.34 -12.39
N PRO A 45 -14.69 -12.64 -11.59
CA PRO A 45 -14.28 -12.23 -10.25
C PRO A 45 -13.76 -13.39 -9.40
N GLY A 46 -14.39 -14.57 -9.47
CA GLY A 46 -13.97 -15.75 -8.71
C GLY A 46 -12.58 -16.28 -9.07
N ASP A 47 -12.08 -16.00 -10.28
CA ASP A 47 -10.72 -16.39 -10.68
C ASP A 47 -9.68 -15.64 -9.84
N LEU A 48 -9.95 -14.39 -9.45
CA LEU A 48 -9.05 -13.57 -8.65
C LEU A 48 -8.68 -14.21 -7.30
N ALA A 49 -9.58 -15.01 -6.70
CA ALA A 49 -9.35 -15.71 -5.44
C ALA A 49 -8.23 -16.77 -5.53
N GLN A 50 -7.95 -17.28 -6.73
CA GLN A 50 -6.91 -18.28 -6.98
C GLN A 50 -5.49 -17.68 -6.94
N GLY A 51 -5.35 -16.37 -6.73
CA GLY A 51 -4.06 -15.72 -6.55
C GLY A 51 -3.28 -15.57 -7.86
N PHE A 52 -3.95 -15.15 -8.95
CA PHE A 52 -3.32 -14.87 -10.25
C PHE A 52 -2.43 -13.61 -10.23
N TRP A 53 -1.44 -13.60 -9.36
CA TRP A 53 -0.51 -12.49 -9.18
C TRP A 53 0.86 -12.84 -9.75
N LEU A 54 1.48 -11.91 -10.48
CA LEU A 54 2.88 -12.10 -10.90
C LEU A 54 3.78 -12.30 -9.69
N ARG A 55 4.61 -13.35 -9.73
CA ARG A 55 5.54 -13.69 -8.63
C ARG A 55 6.44 -12.51 -8.26
N GLU A 56 6.97 -11.81 -9.26
CA GLU A 56 7.80 -10.62 -9.09
C GLU A 56 7.08 -9.53 -8.27
N VAL A 57 5.78 -9.36 -8.45
CA VAL A 57 4.99 -8.37 -7.69
C VAL A 57 4.65 -8.89 -6.29
N SER A 58 4.39 -10.19 -6.14
CA SER A 58 4.13 -10.83 -4.83
C SER A 58 5.32 -10.68 -3.90
N ASP A 59 6.50 -10.99 -4.43
CA ASP A 59 7.75 -11.01 -3.68
C ASP A 59 8.10 -9.62 -3.18
N GLN A 60 7.80 -8.59 -3.97
CA GLN A 60 8.02 -7.20 -3.56
C GLN A 60 7.00 -6.72 -2.53
N TYR A 61 5.75 -7.19 -2.57
CA TYR A 61 4.80 -6.96 -1.49
C TYR A 61 5.27 -7.57 -0.16
N GLU A 62 5.59 -8.87 -0.17
CA GLU A 62 6.03 -9.60 1.02
C GLU A 62 7.32 -9.00 1.59
N ARG A 63 8.26 -8.61 0.72
CA ARG A 63 9.48 -7.92 1.11
C ARG A 63 9.20 -6.54 1.70
N ALA A 64 8.35 -5.72 1.08
CA ALA A 64 7.99 -4.40 1.61
C ALA A 64 7.31 -4.50 2.98
N ASP A 65 6.45 -5.50 3.18
CA ASP A 65 5.81 -5.79 4.46
C ASP A 65 6.83 -6.23 5.53
N ALA A 66 7.79 -7.10 5.16
CA ALA A 66 8.89 -7.50 6.05
C ALA A 66 9.79 -6.32 6.46
N ILE A 67 10.20 -5.47 5.50
CA ILE A 67 11.00 -4.26 5.77
C ILE A 67 10.22 -3.33 6.71
N GLN A 68 8.92 -3.13 6.46
CA GLN A 68 8.07 -2.31 7.33
C GLN A 68 8.02 -2.86 8.76
N LYS A 69 7.83 -4.17 8.93
CA LYS A 69 7.80 -4.83 10.25
C LYS A 69 9.14 -4.71 10.98
N LEU A 70 10.25 -4.95 10.28
CA LEU A 70 11.60 -4.82 10.84
C LEU A 70 11.91 -3.38 11.26
N ALA A 71 11.63 -2.39 10.40
CA ALA A 71 11.83 -0.98 10.73
C ALA A 71 10.95 -0.52 11.91
N ARG A 72 9.68 -0.97 11.98
CA ARG A 72 8.84 -0.68 13.16
C ARG A 72 9.36 -1.33 14.44
N ALA A 73 9.73 -2.61 14.37
CA ALA A 73 10.29 -3.31 15.53
C ALA A 73 11.59 -2.64 16.01
N SER A 74 12.41 -2.19 15.07
CA SER A 74 13.63 -1.43 15.32
C SER A 74 13.37 -0.13 16.11
N VAL A 75 12.35 0.65 15.74
CA VAL A 75 11.92 1.86 16.46
C VAL A 75 11.35 1.52 17.84
N ALA A 76 10.49 0.51 17.93
CA ALA A 76 9.85 0.08 19.16
C ALA A 76 10.85 -0.44 20.20
N LEU A 77 11.82 -1.27 19.78
CA LEU A 77 12.88 -1.79 20.65
C LEU A 77 13.82 -0.70 21.19
N ARG A 78 13.85 0.48 20.55
CA ARG A 78 14.57 1.66 21.04
C ARG A 78 13.73 2.57 21.94
N GLY A 79 12.44 2.28 22.10
CA GLY A 79 11.51 3.12 22.88
C GLY A 79 11.18 4.45 22.20
N LEU A 80 11.24 4.52 20.86
CA LEU A 80 11.12 5.77 20.09
C LEU A 80 9.79 5.91 19.35
N GLU A 81 8.76 5.18 19.78
CA GLU A 81 7.39 5.36 19.28
C GLU A 81 6.75 6.70 19.75
N PRO A 82 6.93 7.14 21.02
CA PRO A 82 6.43 8.45 21.46
C PRO A 82 7.15 9.61 20.78
N LEU A 83 6.49 10.76 20.62
CA LEU A 83 7.08 11.94 19.97
C LEU A 83 8.20 12.55 20.82
N GLU A 84 7.96 12.62 22.12
CA GLU A 84 8.84 13.19 23.12
C GLU A 84 10.19 12.44 23.18
N ALA A 85 10.16 11.12 23.00
CA ALA A 85 11.35 10.28 22.97
C ALA A 85 12.22 10.58 21.72
N VAL A 86 11.59 10.85 20.58
CA VAL A 86 12.28 11.23 19.33
C VAL A 86 12.87 12.63 19.45
N GLU A 87 12.13 13.58 20.03
CA GLU A 87 12.61 14.95 20.27
C GLU A 87 13.81 14.97 21.24
N ALA A 88 13.75 14.18 22.32
CA ALA A 88 14.86 14.03 23.25
C ALA A 88 16.12 13.46 22.58
N LEU A 89 15.95 12.44 21.72
CA LEU A 89 17.07 11.88 20.95
C LEU A 89 17.67 12.91 19.99
N GLN A 90 16.83 13.66 19.27
CA GLN A 90 17.27 14.73 18.37
C GLN A 90 18.08 15.80 19.13
N ALA A 91 17.60 16.25 20.30
CA ALA A 91 18.28 17.24 21.12
C ALA A 91 19.67 16.76 21.58
N ARG A 92 19.78 15.52 22.05
CA ARG A 92 21.06 14.91 22.44
C ARG A 92 22.03 14.77 21.26
N SER A 93 21.52 14.34 20.11
CA SER A 93 22.29 14.24 18.87
C SER A 93 22.83 15.61 18.43
N ALA A 94 21.99 16.66 18.48
CA ALA A 94 22.38 18.03 18.17
C ALA A 94 23.43 18.59 19.15
N ALA A 95 23.39 18.17 20.42
CA ALA A 95 24.39 18.51 21.43
C ALA A 95 25.74 17.77 21.24
N GLY A 96 25.86 16.86 20.26
CA GLY A 96 27.10 16.16 19.93
C GLY A 96 27.36 14.89 20.73
N ASP A 97 26.34 14.34 21.41
CA ASP A 97 26.44 13.04 22.07
C ASP A 97 26.68 11.93 21.02
N SER A 98 27.86 11.33 21.05
CA SER A 98 28.30 10.30 20.08
C SER A 98 27.36 9.08 20.03
N ALA A 99 26.81 8.64 21.16
CA ALA A 99 25.88 7.52 21.20
C ALA A 99 24.52 7.94 20.62
N ALA A 100 24.07 9.16 20.94
CA ALA A 100 22.83 9.70 20.37
C ALA A 100 22.94 9.92 18.85
N LEU A 101 24.10 10.31 18.34
CA LEU A 101 24.36 10.48 16.90
C LEU A 101 24.19 9.16 16.14
N ALA A 102 24.83 8.08 16.62
CA ALA A 102 24.72 6.76 16.00
C ALA A 102 23.27 6.23 16.05
N GLN A 103 22.58 6.42 17.18
CA GLN A 103 21.19 6.03 17.34
C GLN A 103 20.26 6.85 16.43
N ALA A 104 20.48 8.16 16.31
CA ALA A 104 19.72 9.03 15.42
C ALA A 104 19.86 8.60 13.96
N ALA A 105 21.07 8.25 13.50
CA ALA A 105 21.26 7.77 12.13
C ALA A 105 20.49 6.47 11.84
N ALA A 106 20.47 5.52 12.79
CA ALA A 106 19.68 4.29 12.65
C ALA A 106 18.16 4.58 12.59
N VAL A 107 17.67 5.49 13.44
CA VAL A 107 16.25 5.82 13.54
C VAL A 107 15.77 6.64 12.34
N ALA A 108 16.60 7.57 11.86
CA ALA A 108 16.35 8.31 10.62
C ALA A 108 16.13 7.34 9.45
N ARG A 109 16.98 6.32 9.34
CA ARG A 109 16.88 5.27 8.32
C ARG A 109 15.57 4.50 8.43
N ASP A 110 15.18 4.12 9.64
CA ASP A 110 13.94 3.38 9.88
C ASP A 110 12.71 4.24 9.52
N PHE A 111 12.67 5.52 9.91
CA PHE A 111 11.59 6.41 9.49
C PHE A 111 11.54 6.60 7.97
N GLN A 112 12.70 6.75 7.33
CA GLN A 112 12.76 6.86 5.88
C GLN A 112 12.25 5.59 5.19
N LEU A 113 12.69 4.41 5.64
CA LEU A 113 12.21 3.11 5.15
C LEU A 113 10.69 3.00 5.33
N LEU A 114 10.16 3.36 6.50
CA LEU A 114 8.72 3.32 6.77
C LEU A 114 7.93 4.22 5.81
N GLY A 115 8.45 5.37 5.41
CA GLY A 115 7.83 6.22 4.39
C GLY A 115 7.88 5.59 3.00
N LYS A 116 9.06 5.13 2.57
CA LYS A 116 9.26 4.59 1.21
C LYS A 116 8.50 3.29 0.97
N VAL A 117 8.52 2.35 1.91
CA VAL A 117 7.91 1.02 1.70
C VAL A 117 6.39 1.02 1.71
N VAL A 118 5.75 2.03 2.31
CA VAL A 118 4.29 2.13 2.34
C VAL A 118 3.72 2.24 0.92
N GLY A 119 4.35 3.04 0.05
CA GLY A 119 3.92 3.16 -1.34
C GLY A 119 4.07 1.86 -2.10
N VAL A 120 5.21 1.20 -1.94
CA VAL A 120 5.53 -0.09 -2.55
C VAL A 120 4.48 -1.13 -2.15
N ARG A 121 4.28 -1.33 -0.84
CA ARG A 121 3.32 -2.29 -0.28
C ARG A 121 1.90 -2.01 -0.74
N LEU A 122 1.52 -0.74 -0.88
CA LEU A 122 0.21 -0.35 -1.38
C LEU A 122 0.04 -0.75 -2.86
N VAL A 123 0.95 -0.32 -3.75
CA VAL A 123 0.80 -0.58 -5.19
C VAL A 123 0.97 -2.05 -5.54
N THR A 124 1.85 -2.77 -4.84
CA THR A 124 2.07 -4.21 -5.03
C THR A 124 1.13 -5.08 -4.18
N GLY A 125 0.15 -4.49 -3.47
CA GLY A 125 -0.84 -5.24 -2.71
C GLY A 125 -1.95 -5.79 -3.61
N ARG A 126 -2.58 -6.89 -3.20
CA ARG A 126 -3.71 -7.47 -3.93
C ARG A 126 -4.91 -6.53 -3.92
N SER A 127 -5.18 -5.89 -2.77
CA SER A 127 -6.31 -4.95 -2.67
C SER A 127 -6.21 -3.84 -3.71
N MET A 128 -5.03 -3.27 -3.93
CA MET A 128 -4.83 -2.27 -4.97
C MET A 128 -4.65 -2.92 -6.33
N GLY A 129 -3.53 -3.58 -6.60
CA GLY A 129 -3.16 -3.92 -7.97
C GLY A 129 -3.96 -5.07 -8.61
N VAL A 130 -4.62 -5.95 -7.84
CA VAL A 130 -5.50 -6.99 -8.42
C VAL A 130 -6.87 -6.38 -8.71
N LEU A 131 -7.49 -5.73 -7.72
CA LEU A 131 -8.85 -5.20 -7.87
C LEU A 131 -8.90 -4.05 -8.88
N THR A 132 -7.97 -3.10 -8.81
CA THR A 132 -7.95 -1.98 -9.76
C THR A 132 -7.72 -2.45 -11.18
N GLU A 133 -6.88 -3.47 -11.38
CA GLU A 133 -6.65 -4.02 -12.71
C GLU A 133 -7.84 -4.80 -13.24
N TYR A 134 -8.48 -5.63 -12.40
CA TYR A 134 -9.70 -6.32 -12.79
C TYR A 134 -10.77 -5.32 -13.27
N ILE A 135 -10.97 -4.25 -12.49
CA ILE A 135 -11.92 -3.18 -12.82
C ILE A 135 -11.48 -2.47 -14.11
N ARG A 136 -10.20 -2.14 -14.25
CA ARG A 136 -9.67 -1.49 -15.47
C ARG A 136 -9.89 -2.36 -16.70
N ARG A 137 -9.56 -3.65 -16.66
CA ARG A 137 -9.75 -4.59 -17.78
C ARG A 137 -11.22 -4.69 -18.17
N THR A 138 -12.08 -4.88 -17.18
CA THR A 138 -13.52 -5.00 -17.39
C THR A 138 -14.10 -3.74 -18.02
N VAL A 139 -13.62 -2.56 -17.62
CA VAL A 139 -13.97 -1.28 -18.24
C VAL A 139 -13.43 -1.18 -19.68
N THR A 140 -12.20 -1.59 -19.96
CA THR A 140 -11.59 -1.46 -21.30
C THR A 140 -12.12 -2.47 -22.32
N GLU A 141 -12.55 -3.65 -21.88
CA GLU A 141 -13.15 -4.67 -22.74
C GLU A 141 -14.60 -4.37 -23.11
N ASP A 142 -15.25 -3.44 -22.38
CA ASP A 142 -16.56 -2.90 -22.73
C ASP A 142 -16.40 -1.52 -23.38
N ALA A 143 -16.56 -1.44 -24.70
CA ALA A 143 -16.43 -0.19 -25.47
C ALA A 143 -17.40 0.93 -25.01
N ALA A 144 -18.47 0.59 -24.27
CA ALA A 144 -19.40 1.53 -23.64
C ALA A 144 -19.23 1.63 -22.11
N GLY A 145 -18.28 0.92 -21.51
CA GLY A 145 -18.17 0.71 -20.06
C GLY A 145 -17.93 2.00 -19.26
N ILE A 146 -17.09 2.90 -19.76
CA ILE A 146 -16.78 4.18 -19.07
C ILE A 146 -17.99 5.12 -19.06
N SER A 147 -18.69 5.26 -20.19
CA SER A 147 -19.84 6.17 -20.31
C SER A 147 -21.06 5.69 -19.52
N ARG A 148 -21.17 4.38 -19.26
CA ARG A 148 -22.23 3.78 -18.43
C ARG A 148 -21.97 3.89 -16.93
N CYS A 149 -20.71 4.11 -16.51
CA CYS A 149 -20.31 4.14 -15.10
C CYS A 149 -19.65 5.49 -14.71
N PRO A 150 -20.35 6.64 -14.85
CA PRO A 150 -19.76 7.95 -14.60
C PRO A 150 -19.32 8.15 -13.14
N VAL A 151 -20.01 7.51 -12.19
CA VAL A 151 -19.64 7.53 -10.76
C VAL A 151 -18.33 6.78 -10.55
N LEU A 152 -18.21 5.56 -11.07
CA LEU A 152 -16.99 4.76 -11.03
C LEU A 152 -15.79 5.51 -11.64
N PHE A 153 -15.98 6.12 -12.81
CA PHE A 153 -14.94 6.89 -13.46
C PHE A 153 -14.48 8.09 -12.64
N ASN A 154 -15.41 8.83 -12.02
CA ASN A 154 -15.09 9.93 -11.13
C ASN A 154 -14.30 9.47 -9.90
N LEU A 155 -14.68 8.33 -9.29
CA LEU A 155 -13.94 7.73 -8.18
C LEU A 155 -12.51 7.35 -8.58
N ILE A 156 -12.32 6.75 -9.77
CA ILE A 156 -10.99 6.40 -10.29
C ILE A 156 -10.13 7.66 -10.50
N LEU A 157 -10.69 8.71 -11.10
CA LEU A 157 -9.96 9.97 -11.30
C LEU A 157 -9.57 10.64 -9.98
N LYS A 158 -10.50 10.70 -9.01
CA LYS A 158 -10.24 11.23 -7.67
C LYS A 158 -9.16 10.42 -6.96
N SER A 159 -9.23 9.09 -7.06
CA SER A 159 -8.21 8.19 -6.53
C SER A 159 -6.82 8.51 -7.09
N GLY A 160 -6.70 8.58 -8.42
CA GLY A 160 -5.42 8.90 -9.07
C GLY A 160 -4.85 10.28 -8.68
N LYS A 161 -5.72 11.29 -8.52
CA LYS A 161 -5.32 12.62 -8.02
C LYS A 161 -4.81 12.53 -6.58
N HIS A 162 -5.57 11.91 -5.69
CA HIS A 162 -5.17 11.73 -4.29
C HIS A 162 -3.89 10.91 -4.16
N PHE A 163 -3.70 9.88 -5.00
CA PHE A 163 -2.48 9.08 -5.00
C PHE A 163 -1.29 9.97 -5.33
N ARG A 164 -1.39 10.75 -6.42
CA ARG A 164 -0.30 11.62 -6.87
C ARG A 164 0.03 12.70 -5.86
N GLU A 165 -0.97 13.34 -5.26
CA GLU A 165 -0.76 14.40 -4.26
C GLU A 165 -0.14 13.86 -2.96
N ALA A 166 -0.59 12.69 -2.52
CA ALA A 166 -0.17 12.14 -1.24
C ALA A 166 1.10 11.27 -1.34
N MET A 167 1.32 10.66 -2.52
CA MET A 167 2.40 9.71 -2.76
C MET A 167 3.43 10.16 -3.80
N GLY A 168 3.18 11.25 -4.53
CA GLY A 168 4.09 11.80 -5.54
C GLY A 168 5.02 12.88 -5.03
N ASN A 169 4.92 13.29 -3.76
CA ASN A 169 5.86 14.24 -3.16
C ASN A 169 7.28 13.65 -3.15
N THR A 170 8.27 14.50 -3.39
CA THR A 170 9.69 14.12 -3.28
C THR A 170 9.96 13.56 -1.89
N ASP A 171 10.56 12.37 -1.86
CA ASP A 171 10.98 11.78 -0.59
C ASP A 171 12.02 12.69 0.07
N PRO A 172 11.95 12.87 1.41
CA PRO A 172 13.02 13.55 2.13
C PRO A 172 14.34 12.80 1.91
N VAL A 173 15.40 13.56 1.67
CA VAL A 173 16.78 13.05 1.69
C VAL A 173 17.04 12.48 3.08
N GLY A 174 17.61 11.28 3.13
CA GLY A 174 17.86 10.59 4.37
C GLY A 174 19.06 9.65 4.29
N PRO A 175 19.26 8.79 5.30
CA PRO A 175 20.42 7.93 5.38
C PRO A 175 20.55 6.88 4.28
N LEU A 176 19.48 6.62 3.50
CA LEU A 176 19.54 5.71 2.35
C LEU A 176 20.25 6.33 1.15
N GLU A 177 20.17 7.65 0.98
CA GLU A 177 20.87 8.39 -0.07
C GLU A 177 22.19 8.99 0.43
N GLU A 178 22.23 9.47 1.67
CA GLU A 178 23.41 10.09 2.29
C GLU A 178 23.75 9.44 3.64
N PRO A 179 24.44 8.29 3.67
CA PRO A 179 24.66 7.51 4.90
C PRO A 179 25.43 8.26 5.99
N ASP A 180 26.33 9.15 5.60
CA ASP A 180 27.23 9.88 6.51
C ASP A 180 26.67 11.27 6.92
N GLY A 181 25.50 11.65 6.38
CA GLY A 181 24.85 12.92 6.67
C GLY A 181 24.21 12.97 8.06
N ARG A 182 24.06 14.19 8.60
CA ARG A 182 23.18 14.43 9.75
C ARG A 182 21.76 14.63 9.26
N HIS A 183 20.83 13.84 9.78
CA HIS A 183 19.44 13.81 9.33
C HIS A 183 18.50 14.17 10.46
N ASP A 184 17.57 15.09 10.20
CA ASP A 184 16.54 15.44 11.16
C ASP A 184 15.48 14.35 11.28
N LEU A 185 15.22 13.89 12.50
CA LEU A 185 14.28 12.80 12.76
C LEU A 185 12.82 13.20 12.54
N LEU A 186 12.46 14.44 12.88
CA LEU A 186 11.07 14.90 12.85
C LEU A 186 10.49 14.99 11.43
N PRO A 187 11.18 15.55 10.42
CA PRO A 187 10.70 15.53 9.04
C PRO A 187 10.51 14.10 8.51
N LEU A 188 11.45 13.20 8.78
CA LEU A 188 11.38 11.79 8.34
C LEU A 188 10.21 11.05 8.98
N ARG A 189 9.99 11.24 10.29
CA ARG A 189 8.84 10.69 11.01
C ARG A 189 7.51 11.20 10.44
N ARG A 190 7.37 12.53 10.30
CA ARG A 190 6.16 13.15 9.74
C ARG A 190 5.88 12.65 8.33
N HIS A 191 6.92 12.48 7.51
CA HIS A 191 6.79 11.90 6.19
C HIS A 191 6.25 10.46 6.25
N ALA A 192 6.82 9.60 7.10
CA ALA A 192 6.36 8.22 7.27
C ALA A 192 4.89 8.14 7.74
N GLU A 193 4.50 8.97 8.71
CA GLU A 193 3.13 9.06 9.21
C GLU A 193 2.16 9.57 8.13
N ALA A 194 2.54 10.61 7.38
CA ALA A 194 1.73 11.15 6.30
C ALA A 194 1.50 10.13 5.18
N ARG A 195 2.56 9.40 4.77
CA ARG A 195 2.48 8.31 3.77
C ARG A 195 1.58 7.18 4.26
N ARG A 196 1.71 6.78 5.53
CA ARG A 196 0.84 5.77 6.13
C ARG A 196 -0.63 6.20 6.08
N ALA A 197 -0.94 7.40 6.55
CA ALA A 197 -2.31 7.92 6.54
C ALA A 197 -2.86 8.05 5.11
N ALA A 198 -2.01 8.42 4.14
CA ALA A 198 -2.37 8.44 2.73
C ALA A 198 -2.73 7.06 2.19
N ALA A 199 -1.94 6.03 2.53
CA ALA A 199 -2.21 4.65 2.12
C ALA A 199 -3.48 4.10 2.76
N GLU A 200 -3.75 4.40 4.03
CA GLU A 200 -5.00 4.05 4.73
C GLU A 200 -6.21 4.70 4.04
N ARG A 201 -6.14 5.99 3.68
CA ARG A 201 -7.18 6.64 2.87
C ARG A 201 -7.35 5.99 1.49
N HIS A 202 -6.26 5.57 0.86
CA HIS A 202 -6.31 4.90 -0.43
C HIS A 202 -7.00 3.55 -0.39
N MET A 203 -6.76 2.76 0.65
CA MET A 203 -7.48 1.50 0.88
C MET A 203 -9.00 1.74 0.97
N HIS A 204 -9.42 2.83 1.62
CA HIS A 204 -10.83 3.19 1.66
C HIS A 204 -11.40 3.53 0.27
N ILE A 205 -10.69 4.35 -0.51
CA ILE A 205 -11.10 4.72 -1.88
C ILE A 205 -11.19 3.47 -2.78
N ILE A 206 -10.25 2.52 -2.64
CA ILE A 206 -10.29 1.24 -3.38
C ILE A 206 -11.53 0.44 -3.00
N ALA A 207 -11.94 0.42 -1.73
CA ALA A 207 -13.17 -0.25 -1.30
C ALA A 207 -14.41 0.39 -1.94
N GLU A 208 -14.46 1.72 -2.04
CA GLU A 208 -15.54 2.43 -2.73
C GLU A 208 -15.56 2.15 -4.24
N ILE A 209 -14.40 2.22 -4.90
CA ILE A 209 -14.25 1.89 -6.33
C ILE A 209 -14.71 0.45 -6.60
N THR A 210 -14.30 -0.50 -5.76
CA THR A 210 -14.65 -1.91 -5.92
C THR A 210 -16.15 -2.13 -5.71
N SER A 211 -16.73 -1.46 -4.71
CA SER A 211 -18.18 -1.52 -4.45
C SER A 211 -19.00 -0.94 -5.58
N GLU A 212 -18.58 0.22 -6.10
CA GLU A 212 -19.24 0.86 -7.24
C GLU A 212 -19.10 0.00 -8.51
N ALA A 213 -17.93 -0.60 -8.75
CA ALA A 213 -17.72 -1.52 -9.86
C ALA A 213 -18.62 -2.75 -9.75
N ALA A 214 -18.78 -3.33 -8.55
CA ALA A 214 -19.66 -4.48 -8.33
C ALA A 214 -21.12 -4.19 -8.71
N THR A 215 -21.58 -2.94 -8.59
CA THR A 215 -22.97 -2.55 -8.90
C THR A 215 -23.18 -2.00 -10.31
N SER A 216 -22.21 -1.28 -10.84
CA SER A 216 -22.34 -0.51 -12.09
C SER A 216 -21.70 -1.20 -13.29
N LEU A 217 -20.58 -1.89 -13.07
CA LEU A 217 -19.77 -2.46 -14.14
C LEU A 217 -20.20 -3.90 -14.49
N LEU A 218 -20.67 -4.65 -13.50
CA LEU A 218 -21.05 -6.05 -13.65
C LEU A 218 -22.57 -6.15 -13.89
N PRO A 219 -23.02 -6.71 -15.03
CA PRO A 219 -24.43 -6.79 -15.37
C PRO A 219 -25.18 -7.84 -14.52
N ASP A 220 -24.49 -8.92 -14.14
CA ASP A 220 -25.01 -9.98 -13.28
C ASP A 220 -24.74 -9.65 -11.80
N PRO A 221 -25.78 -9.53 -10.95
CA PRO A 221 -25.61 -9.33 -9.51
C PRO A 221 -24.75 -10.40 -8.83
N GLU A 222 -24.76 -11.65 -9.30
CA GLU A 222 -23.91 -12.71 -8.73
C GLU A 222 -22.43 -12.44 -8.93
N ASP A 223 -22.03 -11.92 -10.09
CA ASP A 223 -20.64 -11.55 -10.35
C ASP A 223 -20.23 -10.34 -9.48
N GLY A 224 -21.15 -9.40 -9.26
CA GLY A 224 -20.98 -8.32 -8.29
C GLY A 224 -20.70 -8.85 -6.88
N LEU A 225 -21.47 -9.82 -6.41
CA LEU A 225 -21.28 -10.46 -5.11
C LEU A 225 -19.93 -11.21 -5.02
N LYS A 226 -19.54 -11.94 -6.06
CA LYS A 226 -18.23 -12.64 -6.12
C LYS A 226 -17.08 -11.64 -6.07
N LEU A 227 -17.18 -10.49 -6.75
CA LEU A 227 -16.16 -9.44 -6.67
C LEU A 227 -16.00 -8.91 -5.24
N LEU A 228 -17.12 -8.68 -4.55
CA LEU A 228 -17.10 -8.23 -3.15
C LEU A 228 -16.49 -9.30 -2.23
N GLU A 229 -16.80 -10.58 -2.42
CA GLU A 229 -16.22 -11.68 -1.65
C GLU A 229 -14.68 -11.73 -1.79
N VAL A 230 -14.17 -11.64 -3.02
CA VAL A 230 -12.71 -11.58 -3.25
C VAL A 230 -12.11 -10.33 -2.61
N ALA A 231 -12.76 -9.17 -2.75
CA ALA A 231 -12.29 -7.94 -2.15
C ALA A 231 -12.22 -8.06 -0.62
N GLU A 232 -13.22 -8.67 0.01
CA GLU A 232 -13.20 -8.97 1.44
C GLU A 232 -11.99 -9.83 1.81
N MET A 233 -11.70 -10.90 1.07
CA MET A 233 -10.53 -11.75 1.31
C MET A 233 -9.21 -10.96 1.24
N PHE A 234 -9.04 -10.11 0.23
CA PHE A 234 -7.83 -9.28 0.10
C PHE A 234 -7.70 -8.26 1.22
N PHE A 235 -8.79 -7.57 1.57
CA PHE A 235 -8.77 -6.62 2.69
C PHE A 235 -8.56 -7.30 4.03
N GLN A 236 -9.04 -8.53 4.22
CA GLN A 236 -8.78 -9.31 5.43
C GLN A 236 -7.31 -9.65 5.59
N ALA A 237 -6.63 -9.98 4.50
CA ALA A 237 -5.22 -10.35 4.50
C ALA A 237 -4.27 -9.14 4.63
N GLU A 238 -4.58 -8.00 4.00
CA GLU A 238 -3.59 -6.94 3.77
C GLU A 238 -3.85 -5.64 4.54
N CYS A 239 -5.10 -5.39 4.93
CA CYS A 239 -5.53 -4.11 5.47
C CYS A 239 -5.44 -4.07 7.01
N PRO A 240 -4.94 -2.97 7.61
CA PRO A 240 -5.00 -2.77 9.06
C PRO A 240 -6.44 -2.89 9.59
N VAL A 241 -6.59 -3.39 10.82
CA VAL A 241 -7.90 -3.74 11.41
C VAL A 241 -8.94 -2.62 11.31
N ALA A 242 -8.55 -1.38 11.61
CA ALA A 242 -9.47 -0.23 11.59
C ALA A 242 -9.99 0.08 10.17
N GLU A 243 -9.11 0.12 9.18
CA GLU A 243 -9.49 0.38 7.79
C GLU A 243 -10.23 -0.80 7.17
N ARG A 244 -9.85 -2.04 7.54
CA ARG A 244 -10.58 -3.25 7.19
C ARG A 244 -12.03 -3.18 7.63
N GLN A 245 -12.31 -2.81 8.88
CA GLN A 245 -13.69 -2.71 9.38
C GLN A 245 -14.53 -1.70 8.58
N ARG A 246 -13.93 -0.56 8.20
CA ARG A 246 -14.60 0.43 7.35
C ARG A 246 -14.89 -0.12 5.97
N ALA A 247 -13.91 -0.76 5.32
CA ALA A 247 -14.08 -1.37 4.00
C ALA A 247 -15.16 -2.46 4.01
N LEU A 248 -15.11 -3.37 4.98
CA LEU A 248 -16.12 -4.44 5.13
C LEU A 248 -17.53 -3.89 5.32
N LYS A 249 -17.69 -2.73 6.00
CA LYS A 249 -19.00 -2.08 6.11
C LYS A 249 -19.52 -1.64 4.74
N VAL A 250 -18.67 -1.10 3.88
CA VAL A 250 -19.03 -0.71 2.50
C VAL A 250 -19.40 -1.94 1.68
N PHE A 251 -18.60 -3.01 1.75
CA PHE A 251 -18.86 -4.25 1.01
C PHE A 251 -20.18 -4.92 1.43
N ARG A 252 -20.49 -4.97 2.72
CA ARG A 252 -21.76 -5.51 3.23
C ARG A 252 -22.96 -4.70 2.76
N ALA A 253 -22.92 -3.37 2.89
CA ALA A 253 -24.01 -2.50 2.44
C ALA A 253 -24.25 -2.63 0.93
N THR A 254 -23.19 -2.81 0.14
CA THR A 254 -23.29 -3.04 -1.31
C THR A 254 -23.84 -4.42 -1.62
N SER A 255 -23.41 -5.45 -0.90
CA SER A 255 -23.92 -6.82 -1.05
C SER A 255 -25.43 -6.92 -0.79
N GLU A 256 -25.92 -6.21 0.23
CA GLU A 256 -27.36 -6.13 0.53
C GLU A 256 -28.15 -5.51 -0.64
N LYS A 257 -27.66 -4.41 -1.21
CA LYS A 257 -28.27 -3.77 -2.38
C LYS A 257 -28.31 -4.69 -3.61
N LEU A 258 -27.23 -5.44 -3.86
CA LEU A 258 -27.15 -6.38 -4.98
C LEU A 258 -28.16 -7.52 -4.82
N ARG A 259 -28.31 -8.07 -3.60
CA ARG A 259 -29.30 -9.13 -3.33
C ARG A 259 -30.74 -8.65 -3.56
N LEU A 260 -31.07 -7.43 -3.15
CA LEU A 260 -32.40 -6.84 -3.37
C LEU A 260 -32.71 -6.57 -4.85
N ARG A 261 -31.69 -6.43 -5.71
CA ARG A 261 -31.85 -6.22 -7.15
C ARG A 261 -32.01 -7.54 -7.92
N GLY A 262 -31.56 -8.66 -7.34
CA GLY A 262 -31.66 -10.00 -7.93
C GLY A 262 -32.90 -10.80 -7.51
N SER A 263 -33.63 -10.34 -6.49
CA SER A 263 -34.93 -10.87 -6.05
C SER A 263 -36.09 -10.25 -6.81
#